data_AF-A0A7S2FUF8-F1
#
_entry.id   AF-A0A7S2FUF8-F1
#
_cell.length_a   1.000
_cell.length_b   1.000
_cell.length_c   1.000
_cell.angle_alpha   90.00
_cell.angle_beta   90.00
_cell.angle_gamma   90.00
#
_symmetry.space_group_name_H-M   'P 1'
#
loop_
_entity.id
_entity.type
_entity.pdbx_description
1 polymer ?
#
loop_
_entity_poly.entity_id
_entity_poly.type
_entity_poly.pdbx_seq_one_letter_code
_entity_poly.pdbx_strand_id
1 'polypeptide(L)'
;GGVVVGEGGVDFGSLAKYPLATLAEVGIIAALFKGLDVLGGAVGGLPAVFVPPLFAFLSLRSRVFSLLSAKRPPRGGFEDAGKRVATPADTKRPSWTPPGKFFPIIWLSITALRSISAFIVWNAAGRTLCSAPLLALVAHLCVGDTWNSITNVERRLGVSSLGVFFVLGSVFNAIYQFACVKPLAGIILAPSAVWLSIATVLTWSIWSLNGKQSLLPRKDGKAGTLQIPIFGSLMASK
;
A
#
# COMPACT_ATOMS: atom_id res chain seq x y z
N GLY A 1 -28.21 -25.35 7.68
CA GLY A 1 -26.87 -25.68 7.16
C GLY A 1 -25.85 -25.14 8.13
N GLY A 2 -25.11 -26.03 8.79
CA GLY A 2 -24.26 -25.71 9.95
C GLY A 2 -23.22 -24.63 9.65
N VAL A 3 -23.17 -23.63 10.51
CA VAL A 3 -22.06 -22.69 10.59
C VAL A 3 -20.86 -23.50 11.06
N VAL A 4 -19.92 -23.79 10.17
CA VAL A 4 -18.60 -24.27 10.56
C VAL A 4 -17.93 -23.10 11.27
N VAL A 5 -18.12 -23.01 12.59
CA VAL A 5 -17.34 -22.13 13.46
C VAL A 5 -15.92 -22.69 13.40
N GLY A 6 -15.10 -22.18 12.48
CA GLY A 6 -13.74 -22.67 12.32
C GLY A 6 -13.02 -22.65 13.67
N GLU A 7 -12.40 -23.74 14.06
CA GLU A 7 -11.64 -23.91 15.31
C GLU A 7 -10.31 -23.12 15.32
N GLY A 8 -10.16 -22.11 14.46
CA GLY A 8 -8.98 -21.28 14.39
C GLY A 8 -9.05 -20.12 15.38
N GLY A 9 -8.26 -20.17 16.45
CA GLY A 9 -7.97 -18.99 17.28
C GLY A 9 -7.35 -17.84 16.47
N VAL A 10 -7.19 -16.68 17.11
CA VAL A 10 -6.57 -15.49 16.50
C VAL A 10 -5.14 -15.83 16.04
N ASP A 11 -4.83 -15.44 14.80
CA ASP A 11 -3.48 -15.52 14.24
C ASP A 11 -2.68 -14.28 14.67
N PHE A 12 -2.20 -14.33 15.92
CA PHE A 12 -1.36 -13.28 16.51
C PHE A 12 -0.06 -13.06 15.71
N GLY A 13 0.45 -14.10 15.05
CA GLY A 13 1.61 -14.00 14.17
C GLY A 13 1.36 -13.01 13.03
N SER A 14 0.24 -13.16 12.32
CA SER A 14 -0.14 -12.20 11.27
C SER A 14 -0.46 -10.80 11.82
N LEU A 15 -1.08 -10.70 12.99
CA LEU A 15 -1.40 -9.42 13.63
C LEU A 15 -0.13 -8.60 13.93
N ALA A 16 0.95 -9.26 14.37
CA ALA A 16 2.26 -8.62 14.56
C ALA A 16 3.00 -8.41 13.22
N LYS A 17 2.88 -9.36 12.29
CA LYS A 17 3.57 -9.33 10.99
C LYS A 17 3.26 -8.08 10.17
N TYR A 18 2.00 -7.66 10.09
CA TYR A 18 1.62 -6.51 9.26
C TYR A 18 2.27 -5.18 9.70
N PRO A 19 2.15 -4.73 10.96
CA PRO A 19 2.81 -3.50 11.39
C PRO A 19 4.34 -3.63 11.35
N LEU A 20 4.91 -4.78 11.73
CA LEU A 20 6.37 -4.97 11.67
C LEU A 20 6.91 -4.87 10.24
N ALA A 21 6.27 -5.53 9.28
CA ALA A 21 6.64 -5.45 7.87
C ALA A 21 6.46 -4.04 7.31
N THR A 22 5.39 -3.34 7.69
CA THR A 22 5.16 -1.94 7.32
C THR A 22 6.28 -1.04 7.85
N LEU A 23 6.62 -1.16 9.14
CA LEU A 23 7.67 -0.37 9.78
C LEU A 23 9.05 -0.66 9.19
N ALA A 24 9.34 -1.92 8.87
CA ALA A 24 10.57 -2.31 8.20
C ALA A 24 10.67 -1.67 6.80
N GLU A 25 9.60 -1.70 6.01
CA GLU A 25 9.54 -1.06 4.68
C GLU A 25 9.77 0.46 4.80
N VAL A 26 9.10 1.13 5.75
CA VAL A 26 9.32 2.55 6.05
C VAL A 26 10.78 2.81 6.43
N GLY A 27 11.36 1.98 7.30
CA GLY A 27 12.74 2.10 7.75
C GLY A 27 13.75 1.96 6.61
N ILE A 28 13.53 1.01 5.69
CA ILE A 28 14.37 0.82 4.51
C ILE A 28 14.35 2.07 3.62
N ILE A 29 13.15 2.59 3.30
CA ILE A 29 13.02 3.77 2.44
C ILE A 29 13.58 5.02 3.15
N ALA A 30 13.34 5.17 4.46
CA ALA A 30 13.87 6.28 5.25
C ALA A 30 15.41 6.26 5.33
N ALA A 31 16.01 5.08 5.48
CA ALA A 31 17.46 4.92 5.43
C ALA A 31 18.02 5.31 4.05
N LEU A 32 17.34 4.93 2.96
CA LEU A 32 17.71 5.35 1.61
C LEU A 32 17.59 6.86 1.43
N PHE A 33 16.51 7.49 1.91
CA PHE A 33 16.35 8.95 1.90
C PHE A 33 17.47 9.63 2.69
N LYS A 34 17.80 9.13 3.88
CA LYS A 34 18.89 9.68 4.69
C LYS A 34 20.24 9.57 3.97
N GLY A 35 20.51 8.44 3.30
CA GLY A 35 21.70 8.26 2.49
C GLY A 35 21.77 9.25 1.33
N LEU A 36 20.66 9.44 0.61
CA LEU A 36 20.57 10.43 -0.48
C LEU A 36 20.74 11.87 0.01
N ASP A 37 20.20 12.22 1.18
CA ASP A 37 20.38 13.54 1.77
C ASP A 37 21.85 13.79 2.16
N VAL A 38 22.53 12.80 2.74
CA VAL A 38 23.96 12.88 3.10
C VAL A 38 24.84 13.02 1.85
N LEU A 39 24.62 12.16 0.85
CA LEU A 39 25.35 12.23 -0.43
C LEU A 39 25.09 13.54 -1.15
N GLY A 40 23.83 13.98 -1.20
CA GLY A 40 23.43 15.26 -1.76
C GLY A 40 24.15 16.41 -1.07
N GLY A 41 24.15 16.45 0.27
CA GLY A 41 24.85 17.47 1.05
C GLY A 41 26.35 17.55 0.74
N ALA A 42 27.00 16.41 0.51
CA ALA A 42 28.42 16.36 0.15
C ALA A 42 28.74 16.96 -1.24
N VAL A 43 27.76 17.03 -2.15
CA VAL A 43 27.92 17.55 -3.53
C VAL A 43 27.15 18.85 -3.78
N GLY A 44 26.73 19.57 -2.73
CA GLY A 44 26.03 20.86 -2.84
C GLY A 44 24.50 20.79 -2.93
N GLY A 45 23.92 19.62 -2.68
CA GLY A 45 22.48 19.34 -2.62
C GLY A 45 22.01 18.32 -3.65
N LEU A 46 20.86 17.71 -3.40
CA LEU A 46 20.23 16.79 -4.36
C LEU A 46 19.63 17.59 -5.54
N PRO A 47 19.98 17.27 -6.80
CA PRO A 47 19.41 17.99 -7.95
C PRO A 47 17.90 17.82 -8.06
N ALA A 48 17.20 18.94 -8.23
CA ALA A 48 15.73 19.00 -8.21
C ALA A 48 15.06 18.07 -9.25
N VAL A 49 15.72 17.79 -10.36
CA VAL A 49 15.24 16.91 -11.44
C VAL A 49 15.02 15.47 -10.98
N PHE A 50 15.69 15.00 -9.92
CA PHE A 50 15.57 13.63 -9.44
C PHE A 50 14.38 13.40 -8.52
N VAL A 51 13.86 14.46 -7.89
CA VAL A 51 12.84 14.33 -6.84
C VAL A 51 11.48 13.90 -7.39
N PRO A 52 10.92 14.50 -8.46
CA PRO A 52 9.65 14.04 -9.01
C PRO A 52 9.68 12.58 -9.51
N PRO A 53 10.70 12.13 -10.29
CA PRO A 53 10.82 10.72 -10.68
C PRO A 53 10.94 9.76 -9.49
N LEU A 54 11.68 10.14 -8.43
CA LEU A 54 11.80 9.34 -7.21
C LEU A 54 10.43 9.10 -6.57
N PHE A 55 9.62 10.15 -6.36
CA PHE A 55 8.29 10.00 -5.77
C PHE A 55 7.28 9.34 -6.72
N ALA A 56 7.43 9.50 -8.04
CA ALA A 56 6.64 8.75 -9.01
C ALA A 56 6.96 7.25 -8.94
N PHE A 57 8.25 6.90 -8.87
CA PHE A 57 8.70 5.52 -8.69
C PHE A 57 8.15 4.93 -7.38
N LEU A 58 8.32 5.61 -6.25
CA LEU A 58 7.80 5.15 -4.97
C LEU A 58 6.28 4.97 -5.01
N SER A 59 5.53 5.89 -5.61
CA SER A 59 4.07 5.76 -5.73
C SER A 59 3.63 4.55 -6.56
N LEU A 60 4.43 4.10 -7.52
CA LEU A 60 4.12 2.95 -8.37
C LEU A 60 4.69 1.62 -7.83
N ARG A 61 5.83 1.68 -7.14
CA ARG A 61 6.72 0.54 -6.89
C ARG A 61 7.32 0.52 -5.47
N SER A 62 6.75 1.23 -4.49
CA SER A 62 7.20 1.14 -3.09
C SER A 62 7.34 -0.30 -2.58
N ARG A 63 6.41 -1.18 -2.97
CA ARG A 63 6.44 -2.64 -2.70
C ARG A 63 7.72 -3.40 -3.04
N VAL A 64 8.63 -2.84 -3.84
CA VAL A 64 9.96 -3.43 -4.03
C VAL A 64 10.73 -3.49 -2.70
N PHE A 65 10.40 -2.62 -1.75
CA PHE A 65 10.97 -2.60 -0.40
C PHE A 65 10.13 -3.36 0.64
N SER A 66 8.92 -3.82 0.27
CA SER A 66 8.01 -4.55 1.16
C SER A 66 8.54 -5.95 1.50
N LEU A 67 8.44 -6.32 2.78
CA LEU A 67 8.70 -7.68 3.26
C LEU A 67 7.51 -8.63 3.03
N LEU A 68 6.35 -8.09 2.66
CA LEU A 68 5.16 -8.87 2.31
C LEU A 68 5.10 -9.13 0.81
N SER A 69 4.69 -10.33 0.42
CA SER A 69 4.50 -10.69 -0.98
C SER A 69 3.46 -9.79 -1.65
N ALA A 70 3.80 -9.29 -2.83
CA ALA A 70 2.90 -8.58 -3.74
C ALA A 70 2.55 -9.41 -4.99
N LYS A 71 2.95 -10.69 -5.04
CA LYS A 71 2.68 -11.57 -6.19
C LYS A 71 1.19 -11.81 -6.32
N ARG A 72 0.58 -11.19 -7.33
CA ARG A 72 -0.77 -11.57 -7.75
C ARG A 72 -0.70 -12.97 -8.37
N PRO A 73 -1.74 -13.82 -8.19
CA PRO A 73 -1.89 -15.01 -9.02
C PRO A 73 -1.80 -14.69 -10.51
N PRO A 74 -1.33 -15.64 -11.34
CA PRO A 74 -1.54 -15.60 -12.78
C PRO A 74 -3.03 -15.38 -13.13
N ARG A 75 -3.28 -14.71 -14.26
CA ARG A 75 -4.63 -14.69 -14.85
C ARG A 75 -5.05 -16.13 -15.14
N GLY A 76 -6.19 -16.56 -14.57
CA GLY A 76 -6.71 -17.92 -14.73
C GLY A 76 -6.46 -18.86 -13.54
N GLY A 77 -5.94 -18.38 -12.41
CA GLY A 77 -5.90 -19.18 -11.18
C GLY A 77 -4.60 -19.14 -10.38
N PHE A 78 -4.59 -19.92 -9.31
CA PHE A 78 -3.52 -20.15 -8.34
C PHE A 78 -3.10 -21.61 -8.39
N GLU A 79 -1.90 -21.94 -7.94
CA GLU A 79 -1.60 -23.29 -7.50
C GLU A 79 -1.92 -23.44 -6.02
N ASP A 80 -2.70 -24.47 -5.67
CA ASP A 80 -3.03 -24.86 -4.30
C ASP A 80 -2.77 -26.36 -4.16
N ALA A 81 -1.86 -26.75 -3.26
CA ALA A 81 -1.44 -28.15 -3.08
C ALA A 81 -1.09 -28.87 -4.43
N GLY A 82 -0.39 -28.17 -5.33
CA GLY A 82 -0.01 -28.70 -6.65
C GLY A 82 -1.13 -28.73 -7.70
N LYS A 83 -2.30 -28.13 -7.43
CA LYS A 83 -3.42 -28.05 -8.38
C LYS A 83 -3.72 -26.61 -8.78
N ARG A 84 -3.96 -26.37 -10.07
CA ARG A 84 -4.39 -25.06 -10.58
C ARG A 84 -5.87 -24.80 -10.22
N VAL A 85 -6.12 -23.90 -9.28
CA VAL A 85 -7.44 -23.43 -8.84
C VAL A 85 -7.75 -22.10 -9.51
N ALA A 86 -8.85 -21.97 -10.24
CA ALA A 86 -9.23 -20.70 -10.88
C ALA A 86 -9.29 -19.53 -9.87
N THR A 87 -9.05 -18.31 -10.34
CA THR A 87 -9.29 -17.12 -9.52
C THR A 87 -10.77 -17.16 -9.15
N PRO A 88 -11.17 -17.22 -7.86
CA PRO A 88 -12.57 -17.38 -7.50
C PRO A 88 -13.40 -16.32 -8.21
N ALA A 89 -14.27 -16.80 -9.10
CA ALA A 89 -15.09 -15.97 -9.97
C ALA A 89 -16.15 -15.19 -9.17
N ASP A 90 -16.36 -15.55 -7.90
CA ASP A 90 -17.58 -15.20 -7.17
C ASP A 90 -17.36 -14.20 -6.02
N THR A 91 -16.39 -13.29 -6.11
CA THR A 91 -16.39 -12.14 -5.19
C THR A 91 -17.53 -11.21 -5.56
N LYS A 92 -18.60 -11.22 -4.77
CA LYS A 92 -19.75 -10.33 -4.96
C LYS A 92 -19.28 -8.88 -4.81
N ARG A 93 -19.69 -8.04 -5.75
CA ARG A 93 -19.35 -6.60 -5.80
C ARG A 93 -20.62 -5.78 -5.84
N PRO A 94 -20.63 -4.58 -5.25
CA PRO A 94 -21.78 -3.69 -5.38
C PRO A 94 -21.94 -3.20 -6.83
N SER A 95 -23.16 -2.87 -7.22
CA SER A 95 -23.53 -2.43 -8.58
C SER A 95 -22.80 -1.17 -9.05
N TRP A 96 -22.37 -0.32 -8.11
CA TRP A 96 -21.66 0.92 -8.37
C TRP A 96 -20.14 0.76 -8.53
N THR A 97 -19.60 -0.47 -8.45
CA THR A 97 -18.16 -0.70 -8.57
C THR A 97 -17.61 -0.09 -9.86
N PRO A 98 -16.59 0.79 -9.80
CA PRO A 98 -16.03 1.38 -11.00
C PRO A 98 -15.55 0.32 -12.00
N PRO A 99 -15.77 0.50 -13.31
CA PRO A 99 -15.24 -0.40 -14.32
C PRO A 99 -13.71 -0.53 -14.23
N GLY A 100 -13.20 -1.75 -14.44
CA GLY A 100 -11.78 -2.09 -14.25
C GLY A 100 -10.79 -1.19 -15.00
N LYS A 101 -11.18 -0.67 -16.18
CA LYS A 101 -10.37 0.23 -17.03
C LYS A 101 -10.07 1.59 -16.39
N PHE A 102 -10.88 2.05 -15.43
CA PHE A 102 -10.65 3.34 -14.77
C PHE A 102 -9.61 3.27 -13.67
N PHE A 103 -9.38 2.10 -13.06
CA PHE A 103 -8.40 1.96 -11.98
C PHE A 103 -6.99 2.41 -12.39
N PRO A 104 -6.41 1.95 -13.53
CA PRO A 104 -5.10 2.43 -13.96
C PRO A 104 -5.03 3.95 -14.16
N ILE A 105 -6.07 4.54 -14.76
CA ILE A 105 -6.14 5.99 -15.02
C ILE A 105 -6.08 6.75 -13.69
N ILE A 106 -6.93 6.38 -12.74
CA ILE A 106 -7.01 7.04 -11.43
C ILE A 106 -5.69 6.92 -10.67
N TRP A 107 -5.08 5.73 -10.64
CA TRP A 107 -3.81 5.52 -9.95
C TRP A 107 -2.63 6.23 -10.60
N LEU A 108 -2.61 6.37 -11.93
CA LEU A 108 -1.61 7.17 -12.62
C LEU A 108 -1.79 8.66 -12.32
N SER A 109 -3.02 9.17 -12.31
CA SER A 109 -3.30 10.55 -11.90
C SER A 109 -2.86 10.81 -10.45
N ILE A 110 -3.20 9.93 -9.51
CA ILE A 110 -2.74 10.03 -8.11
C ILE A 110 -1.21 9.99 -8.01
N THR A 111 -0.55 9.18 -8.83
CA THR A 111 0.92 9.12 -8.88
C THR A 111 1.52 10.46 -9.29
N ALA A 112 0.98 11.11 -10.32
CA ALA A 112 1.41 12.45 -10.72
C ALA A 112 1.18 13.47 -9.60
N LEU A 113 0.00 13.47 -8.97
CA LEU A 113 -0.33 14.39 -7.88
C LEU A 113 0.60 14.22 -6.67
N ARG A 114 0.88 12.98 -6.27
CA ARG A 114 1.84 12.66 -5.18
C ARG A 114 3.23 13.17 -5.51
N SER A 115 3.71 12.94 -6.73
CA SER A 115 5.03 13.37 -7.19
C SER A 115 5.16 14.91 -7.18
N ILE A 116 4.19 15.62 -7.75
CA ILE A 116 4.14 17.09 -7.77
C ILE A 116 4.09 17.64 -6.34
N SER A 117 3.19 17.09 -5.52
CA SER A 117 3.02 17.55 -4.14
C SER A 117 4.26 17.32 -3.28
N ALA A 118 4.91 16.16 -3.41
CA ALA A 118 6.14 15.85 -2.70
C ALA A 118 7.28 16.78 -3.14
N PHE A 119 7.37 17.11 -4.43
CA PHE A 119 8.36 18.07 -4.92
C PHE A 119 8.15 19.49 -4.35
N ILE A 120 6.89 19.94 -4.23
CA ILE A 120 6.56 21.22 -3.61
C ILE A 120 6.99 21.24 -2.13
N VAL A 121 6.66 20.19 -1.38
CA VAL A 121 7.02 20.04 0.04
C VAL A 121 8.52 19.96 0.22
N TRP A 122 9.21 19.15 -0.58
CA TRP A 122 10.66 19.02 -0.55
C TRP A 122 11.34 20.38 -0.74
N ASN A 123 10.91 21.18 -1.72
CA ASN A 123 11.46 22.53 -1.93
C ASN A 123 11.18 23.47 -0.76
N ALA A 124 9.99 23.39 -0.14
CA ALA A 124 9.59 24.27 0.95
C ALA A 124 10.19 23.86 2.32
N ALA A 125 10.51 22.58 2.50
CA ALA A 125 11.02 22.01 3.76
C ALA A 125 12.55 21.83 3.75
N GLY A 126 13.29 22.78 3.15
CA GLY A 126 14.75 22.77 3.19
C GLY A 126 15.42 21.69 2.34
N ARG A 127 14.73 21.18 1.30
CA ARG A 127 15.28 20.22 0.32
C ARG A 127 15.86 18.94 0.93
N THR A 128 15.25 18.49 2.02
CA THR A 128 15.61 17.24 2.71
C THR A 128 14.54 16.17 2.44
N LEU A 129 14.95 15.04 1.88
CA LEU A 129 14.06 13.90 1.61
C LEU A 129 13.57 13.24 2.90
N CYS A 130 14.44 13.09 3.89
CA CYS A 130 14.14 12.49 5.20
C CYS A 130 13.39 13.46 6.15
N SER A 131 12.62 14.39 5.60
CA SER A 131 11.77 15.30 6.38
C SER A 131 10.48 14.58 6.81
N ALA A 132 9.99 14.90 8.01
CA ALA A 132 8.77 14.34 8.58
C ALA A 132 7.56 14.30 7.61
N PRO A 133 7.20 15.38 6.88
CA PRO A 133 6.08 15.34 5.94
C PRO A 133 6.29 14.33 4.81
N LEU A 134 7.49 14.26 4.21
CA LEU A 134 7.77 13.31 3.13
C LEU A 134 7.77 11.88 3.63
N LEU A 135 8.28 11.64 4.85
CA LEU A 135 8.18 10.34 5.51
C LEU A 135 6.73 9.96 5.83
N ALA A 136 5.84 10.92 6.08
CA ALA A 136 4.40 10.63 6.23
C ALA A 136 3.77 10.12 4.92
N LEU A 137 4.16 10.67 3.76
CA LEU A 137 3.76 10.12 2.47
C LEU A 137 4.34 8.72 2.23
N VAL A 138 5.62 8.50 2.57
CA VAL A 138 6.25 7.17 2.50
C VAL A 138 5.52 6.16 3.37
N ALA A 139 5.21 6.51 4.62
CA ALA A 139 4.44 5.67 5.53
C ALA A 139 3.06 5.32 4.94
N HIS A 140 2.36 6.30 4.34
CA HIS A 140 1.11 6.04 3.65
C HIS A 140 1.24 5.01 2.52
N LEU A 141 2.31 5.07 1.71
CA LEU A 141 2.55 4.10 0.64
C LEU A 141 2.79 2.69 1.20
N CYS A 142 3.60 2.55 2.26
CA CYS A 142 3.91 1.26 2.90
C CYS A 142 2.67 0.62 3.54
N VAL A 143 1.82 1.44 4.20
CA VAL A 143 0.52 0.99 4.72
C VAL A 143 -0.37 0.50 3.57
N GLY A 144 -0.36 1.20 2.43
CA GLY A 144 -1.05 0.81 1.22
C GLY A 144 -0.56 -0.52 0.61
N ASP A 145 0.75 -0.77 0.64
CA ASP A 145 1.33 -2.03 0.15
C ASP A 145 1.01 -3.22 1.06
N THR A 146 1.04 -3.01 2.38
CA THR A 146 0.57 -4.00 3.35
C THR A 146 -0.91 -4.33 3.13
N TRP A 147 -1.76 -3.32 2.99
CA TRP A 147 -3.17 -3.51 2.68
C TRP A 147 -3.38 -4.24 1.35
N ASN A 148 -2.60 -3.92 0.32
CA ASN A 148 -2.64 -4.61 -0.97
C ASN A 148 -2.25 -6.09 -0.85
N SER A 149 -1.27 -6.43 -0.02
CA SER A 149 -0.86 -7.81 0.24
C SER A 149 -1.99 -8.58 0.95
N ILE A 150 -2.54 -8.03 2.03
CA ILE A 150 -3.67 -8.60 2.77
C ILE A 150 -4.86 -8.87 1.83
N THR A 151 -5.17 -7.91 0.96
CA THR A 151 -6.35 -7.96 0.09
C THR A 151 -6.17 -8.90 -1.09
N ASN A 152 -5.05 -8.80 -1.81
CA ASN A 152 -4.88 -9.47 -3.10
C ASN A 152 -4.16 -10.82 -2.98
N VAL A 153 -3.27 -10.97 -1.99
CA VAL A 153 -2.46 -12.17 -1.78
C VAL A 153 -3.10 -13.06 -0.73
N GLU A 154 -3.31 -12.53 0.48
CA GLU A 154 -3.87 -13.31 1.59
C GLU A 154 -5.39 -13.46 1.54
N ARG A 155 -6.08 -12.54 0.84
CA ARG A 155 -7.54 -12.54 0.63
C ARG A 155 -8.36 -12.56 1.91
N ARG A 156 -7.82 -11.94 2.95
CA ARG A 156 -8.49 -11.79 4.24
C ARG A 156 -9.40 -10.57 4.18
N LEU A 157 -10.63 -10.75 3.69
CA LEU A 157 -11.56 -9.64 3.42
C LEU A 157 -11.88 -8.81 4.67
N GLY A 158 -12.05 -9.46 5.83
CA GLY A 158 -12.31 -8.75 7.09
C GLY A 158 -11.10 -7.94 7.59
N VAL A 159 -9.91 -8.52 7.50
CA VAL A 159 -8.66 -7.82 7.83
C VAL A 159 -8.43 -6.67 6.83
N SER A 160 -8.73 -6.88 5.55
CA SER A 160 -8.66 -5.85 4.50
C SER A 160 -9.63 -4.70 4.75
N SER A 161 -10.88 -4.97 5.18
CA SER A 161 -11.86 -3.93 5.50
C SER A 161 -11.45 -3.09 6.72
N LEU A 162 -10.76 -3.68 7.71
CA LEU A 162 -10.18 -2.88 8.78
C LEU A 162 -8.92 -2.13 8.31
N GLY A 163 -8.06 -2.81 7.54
CA GLY A 163 -6.81 -2.29 7.00
C GLY A 163 -6.98 -1.03 6.14
N VAL A 164 -8.06 -0.94 5.36
CA VAL A 164 -8.29 0.21 4.48
C VAL A 164 -8.50 1.52 5.25
N PHE A 165 -8.97 1.46 6.51
CA PHE A 165 -9.03 2.66 7.36
C PHE A 165 -7.65 3.20 7.73
N PHE A 166 -6.65 2.33 7.91
CA PHE A 166 -5.28 2.77 8.12
C PHE A 166 -4.69 3.42 6.85
N VAL A 167 -5.05 2.91 5.67
CA VAL A 167 -4.68 3.55 4.40
C VAL A 167 -5.32 4.93 4.29
N LEU A 168 -6.60 5.07 4.64
CA LEU A 168 -7.31 6.34 4.61
C LEU A 168 -6.77 7.33 5.66
N GLY A 169 -6.57 6.89 6.90
CA GLY A 169 -6.01 7.73 7.97
C GLY A 169 -4.59 8.19 7.65
N SER A 170 -3.75 7.33 7.09
CA SER A 170 -2.37 7.69 6.70
C SER A 170 -2.32 8.71 5.56
N VAL A 171 -3.24 8.65 4.57
CA VAL A 171 -3.29 9.70 3.53
C VAL A 171 -3.76 11.04 4.11
N PHE A 172 -4.72 11.04 5.02
CA PHE A 172 -5.16 12.27 5.69
C PHE A 172 -4.03 12.89 6.50
N ASN A 173 -3.26 12.08 7.23
CA ASN A 173 -2.07 12.54 7.94
C ASN A 173 -1.03 13.15 6.97
N ALA A 174 -0.75 12.50 5.84
CA ALA A 174 0.17 13.05 4.84
C ALA A 174 -0.32 14.38 4.26
N ILE A 175 -1.62 14.48 3.92
CA ILE A 175 -2.25 15.71 3.43
C ILE A 175 -2.13 16.83 4.47
N TYR A 176 -2.41 16.55 5.74
CA TYR A 176 -2.30 17.51 6.82
C TYR A 176 -0.86 18.04 6.95
N GLN A 177 0.12 17.15 7.04
CA GLN A 177 1.52 17.56 7.16
C GLN A 177 2.00 18.35 5.92
N PHE A 178 1.55 17.96 4.72
CA PHE A 178 1.85 18.69 3.50
C PHE A 178 1.21 20.08 3.50
N ALA A 179 -0.03 20.21 3.96
CA ALA A 179 -0.73 21.49 4.08
C ALA A 179 -0.06 22.42 5.09
N CYS A 180 0.44 21.89 6.21
CA CYS A 180 1.19 22.65 7.22
C CYS A 180 2.51 23.23 6.68
N VAL A 181 3.16 22.53 5.75
CA VAL A 181 4.36 23.05 5.07
C VAL A 181 3.99 24.04 3.97
N LYS A 182 3.05 23.66 3.09
CA LYS A 182 2.56 24.51 2.00
C LYS A 182 1.12 24.10 1.65
N PRO A 183 0.11 24.96 1.89
CA PRO A 183 -1.30 24.62 1.66
C PRO A 183 -1.59 24.05 0.26
N LEU A 184 -0.96 24.59 -0.77
CA LEU A 184 -1.08 24.11 -2.15
C LEU A 184 -0.68 22.63 -2.30
N ALA A 185 0.36 22.16 -1.61
CA ALA A 185 0.76 20.76 -1.65
C ALA A 185 -0.33 19.86 -1.06
N GLY A 186 -0.87 20.23 0.11
CA GLY A 186 -2.00 19.52 0.71
C GLY A 186 -3.21 19.44 -0.23
N ILE A 187 -3.56 20.55 -0.88
CA ILE A 187 -4.66 20.62 -1.86
C ILE A 187 -4.40 19.70 -3.06
N ILE A 188 -3.19 19.70 -3.62
CA ILE A 188 -2.81 18.82 -4.74
C ILE A 188 -2.89 17.35 -4.35
N LEU A 189 -2.54 17.00 -3.11
CA LEU A 189 -2.60 15.63 -2.63
C LEU A 189 -4.03 15.16 -2.26
N ALA A 190 -4.92 16.09 -1.88
CA ALA A 190 -6.27 15.83 -1.40
C ALA A 190 -7.17 14.94 -2.28
N PRO A 191 -7.12 14.99 -3.64
CA PRO A 191 -7.87 14.06 -4.49
C PRO A 191 -7.55 12.58 -4.20
N SER A 192 -6.37 12.27 -3.67
CA SER A 192 -6.02 10.92 -3.23
C SER A 192 -6.93 10.43 -2.10
N ALA A 193 -7.28 11.31 -1.15
CA ALA A 193 -8.19 10.95 -0.05
C ALA A 193 -9.61 10.71 -0.54
N VAL A 194 -10.10 11.49 -1.52
CA VAL A 194 -11.42 11.27 -2.14
C VAL A 194 -11.50 9.87 -2.74
N TRP A 195 -10.51 9.49 -3.54
CA TRP A 195 -10.45 8.14 -4.10
C TRP A 195 -10.35 7.05 -3.01
N LEU A 196 -9.53 7.28 -1.98
CA LEU A 196 -9.37 6.33 -0.90
C LEU A 196 -10.63 6.20 -0.03
N SER A 197 -11.45 7.24 0.12
CA SER A 197 -12.77 7.15 0.75
C SER A 197 -13.71 6.24 -0.07
N ILE A 198 -13.72 6.39 -1.40
CA ILE A 198 -14.48 5.50 -2.29
C ILE A 198 -13.97 4.06 -2.16
N ALA A 199 -12.65 3.87 -2.12
CA ALA A 199 -12.04 2.56 -1.94
C ALA A 199 -12.42 1.94 -0.58
N THR A 200 -12.45 2.72 0.50
CA THR A 200 -12.90 2.28 1.82
C THR A 200 -14.33 1.75 1.78
N VAL A 201 -15.27 2.51 1.20
CA VAL A 201 -16.67 2.09 1.05
C VAL A 201 -16.77 0.84 0.17
N LEU A 202 -15.95 0.72 -0.88
CA LEU A 202 -15.94 -0.43 -1.79
C LEU A 202 -15.46 -1.68 -1.07
N THR A 203 -14.35 -1.59 -0.33
CA THR A 203 -13.80 -2.71 0.44
C THR A 203 -14.77 -3.20 1.50
N TRP A 204 -15.44 -2.28 2.22
CA TRP A 204 -16.46 -2.64 3.19
C TRP A 204 -17.70 -3.27 2.55
N SER A 205 -18.14 -2.75 1.41
CA SER A 205 -19.27 -3.32 0.67
C SER A 205 -18.95 -4.73 0.20
N ILE A 206 -17.76 -4.96 -0.37
CA ILE A 206 -17.29 -6.30 -0.75
C ILE A 206 -17.25 -7.22 0.47
N TRP A 207 -16.67 -6.79 1.59
CA TRP A 207 -16.63 -7.59 2.81
C TRP A 207 -18.04 -7.99 3.30
N SER A 208 -18.98 -7.03 3.31
CA SER A 208 -20.36 -7.27 3.75
C SER A 208 -21.13 -8.22 2.82
N LEU A 209 -20.89 -8.15 1.51
CA LEU A 209 -21.53 -9.02 0.51
C LEU A 209 -20.97 -10.45 0.51
N ASN A 210 -19.77 -10.66 1.06
CA ASN A 210 -19.04 -11.93 1.01
C ASN A 210 -18.89 -12.56 2.41
N GLY A 211 -19.97 -12.53 3.20
CA GLY A 211 -20.08 -13.34 4.42
C GLY A 211 -19.39 -12.75 5.66
N LYS A 212 -18.94 -11.48 5.62
CA LYS A 212 -18.43 -10.74 6.79
C LYS A 212 -17.38 -11.53 7.60
N GLN A 213 -16.35 -12.01 6.91
CA GLN A 213 -15.20 -12.69 7.55
C GLN A 213 -14.68 -11.90 8.76
N SER A 214 -14.12 -12.59 9.76
CA SER A 214 -13.47 -11.97 10.93
C SER A 214 -12.57 -10.78 10.56
N LEU A 215 -12.72 -9.68 11.30
CA LEU A 215 -11.86 -8.49 11.20
C LEU A 215 -10.45 -8.76 11.72
N LEU A 216 -10.30 -9.74 12.61
CA LEU A 216 -9.01 -10.20 13.10
C LEU A 216 -8.49 -11.37 12.24
N PRO A 217 -7.16 -11.44 12.02
CA PRO A 217 -6.52 -12.61 11.43
C PRO A 217 -6.88 -13.89 12.17
N ARG A 218 -7.25 -14.94 11.42
CA ARG A 218 -7.55 -16.27 11.97
C ARG A 218 -6.61 -17.31 11.36
N LYS A 219 -6.30 -18.36 12.14
CA LYS A 219 -5.44 -19.48 11.73
C LYS A 219 -6.05 -20.35 10.62
N ASP A 220 -7.35 -20.22 10.36
CA ASP A 220 -8.09 -20.93 9.31
C ASP A 220 -7.90 -20.33 7.90
N GLY A 221 -7.18 -19.21 7.76
CA GLY A 221 -6.93 -18.53 6.48
C GLY A 221 -5.46 -18.61 6.02
N LYS A 222 -5.23 -18.68 4.70
CA LYS A 222 -3.89 -18.68 4.07
C LYS A 222 -3.05 -17.48 4.53
N ALA A 223 -2.16 -17.66 5.49
CA ALA A 223 -1.23 -16.63 5.94
C ALA A 223 -0.16 -16.40 4.85
N GLY A 224 0.04 -15.16 4.42
CA GLY A 224 1.09 -14.83 3.45
C GLY A 224 2.50 -15.00 4.05
N THR A 225 3.41 -15.60 3.29
CA THR A 225 4.82 -15.81 3.68
C THR A 225 5.62 -14.50 3.58
N LEU A 226 6.50 -14.24 4.56
CA LEU A 226 7.48 -13.15 4.51
C LEU A 226 8.49 -13.40 3.37
N GLN A 227 8.94 -12.33 2.70
CA GLN A 227 9.90 -12.39 1.59
C GLN A 227 11.07 -11.43 1.82
N ILE A 228 12.24 -11.78 1.24
CA ILE A 228 13.43 -10.91 1.24
C ILE A 228 13.34 -9.97 0.03
N PRO A 229 13.36 -8.64 0.23
CA PRO A 229 12.96 -7.63 -0.77
C PRO A 229 13.84 -7.61 -2.03
N ILE A 230 15.13 -7.97 -1.94
CA ILE A 230 16.11 -7.74 -3.01
C ILE A 230 16.31 -8.97 -3.93
N PHE A 231 16.08 -10.19 -3.44
CA PHE A 231 16.34 -11.42 -4.23
C PHE A 231 15.09 -12.03 -4.89
N GLY A 232 13.88 -11.65 -4.46
CA GLY A 232 12.64 -12.21 -5.04
C GLY A 232 12.28 -11.69 -6.43
N SER A 233 12.83 -10.54 -6.85
CA SER A 233 12.49 -9.86 -8.12
C SER A 233 13.44 -10.16 -9.27
N LEU A 234 14.69 -10.57 -9.02
CA LEU A 234 15.72 -10.70 -10.07
C LEU A 234 15.85 -12.11 -10.65
N MET A 235 15.43 -13.16 -9.93
CA MET A 235 15.57 -14.56 -10.40
C MET A 235 14.34 -15.10 -11.16
N ALA A 236 13.34 -14.26 -11.47
CA ALA A 236 12.08 -14.68 -12.09
C ALA A 236 11.91 -14.18 -13.53
N SER A 237 13.00 -14.05 -14.27
CA SER A 237 13.01 -13.92 -15.73
C SER A 237 13.66 -15.16 -16.34
N LYS A 238 12.97 -16.30 -16.29
CA LYS A 238 13.06 -17.40 -17.25
C LYS A 238 11.71 -18.09 -17.32
#